data_AF-A0A401UX71-F1
#
_entry.id   AF-A0A401UX71-F1
#
_cell.length_a   1.000
_cell.length_b   1.000
_cell.length_c   1.000
_cell.angle_alpha   90.00
_cell.angle_beta   90.00
_cell.angle_gamma   90.00
#
_symmetry.space_group_name_H-M   'P 1'
#
loop_
_entity.id
_entity.type
_entity.pdbx_description
1 polymer ?
#
loop_
_entity_poly.entity_id
_entity_poly.type
_entity_poly.pdbx_seq_one_letter_code
_entity_poly.pdbx_strand_id
1 'polypeptide(L)' 'MATRLLYTRADGRWAWRLTADNGQIIATDGGQGYSNEKDARAMADAVIGGAYRDADKRIIRPTT' A
#
# COMPACT_ATOMS: atom_id res chain seq x y z
N MET A 1 -1.19 14.44 -10.46
CA MET A 1 0.01 13.73 -9.96
C MET A 1 -0.38 12.85 -8.77
N ALA A 2 0.28 11.71 -8.59
CA ALA A 2 0.01 10.83 -7.44
C ALA A 2 0.95 11.13 -6.26
N THR A 3 0.46 10.95 -5.03
CA THR A 3 1.22 11.17 -3.80
C THR A 3 1.23 9.92 -2.93
N ARG A 4 2.43 9.53 -2.50
CA ARG A 4 2.67 8.47 -1.53
C ARG A 4 2.66 9.05 -0.12
N LEU A 5 1.82 8.50 0.74
CA LEU A 5 1.65 8.90 2.13
C LEU A 5 2.14 7.80 3.06
N LEU A 6 2.94 8.16 4.06
CA LEU A 6 3.30 7.32 5.21
C LEU A 6 2.69 7.94 6.45
N TYR A 7 2.05 7.13 7.28
CA TYR A 7 1.39 7.62 8.49
C TYR A 7 1.29 6.54 9.56
N THR A 8 1.14 6.95 10.80
CA THR A 8 0.87 6.06 11.94
C THR A 8 -0.63 5.94 12.14
N ARG A 9 -1.11 4.70 12.29
CA ARG A 9 -2.51 4.38 12.59
C ARG A 9 -2.80 4.52 14.08
N ALA A 10 -4.08 4.49 14.44
CA ALA A 10 -4.53 4.54 15.84
C ALA A 10 -4.00 3.38 16.69
N ASP A 11 -3.66 2.24 16.08
CA ASP A 11 -3.05 1.09 16.73
C ASP A 11 -1.52 1.20 16.90
N GLY A 12 -0.94 2.36 16.58
CA GLY A 12 0.50 2.62 16.67
C GLY A 12 1.33 1.99 15.55
N ARG A 13 0.70 1.29 14.58
CA ARG A 13 1.41 0.71 13.44
C ARG A 13 1.56 1.73 12.32
N TRP A 14 2.69 1.68 11.64
CA TRP A 14 2.92 2.43 10.41
C TRP A 14 2.11 1.85 9.26
N ALA A 15 1.65 2.67 8.34
CA ALA A 15 0.92 2.27 7.14
C ALA A 15 1.28 3.19 5.98
N TRP A 16 0.88 2.79 4.78
CA TRP A 16 1.08 3.59 3.58
C TRP A 16 -0.15 3.59 2.68
N ARG A 17 -0.30 4.69 1.93
CA ARG A 17 -1.30 4.86 0.86
C ARG A 17 -0.68 5.52 -0.35
N LEU A 18 -1.20 5.20 -1.52
CA LEU A 18 -1.00 5.95 -2.75
C LEU A 18 -2.30 6.66 -3.10
N THR A 19 -2.25 7.97 -3.32
CA THR A 19 -3.40 8.81 -3.63
C THR A 19 -3.24 9.48 -4.98
N ALA A 20 -4.34 9.62 -5.72
CA ALA A 20 -4.41 10.43 -6.92
C ALA A 20 -4.49 11.92 -6.56
N ASP A 21 -4.34 12.80 -7.55
CA ASP A 21 -4.48 14.25 -7.39
C ASP A 21 -5.88 14.67 -6.98
N ASN A 22 -6.89 13.92 -7.39
CA ASN A 22 -8.28 14.11 -6.97
C ASN A 22 -8.57 13.61 -5.53
N GLY A 23 -7.54 13.16 -4.79
CA GLY A 23 -7.65 12.68 -3.42
C GLY A 23 -8.14 11.24 -3.28
N GLN A 24 -8.45 10.53 -4.38
CA GLN A 24 -8.85 9.13 -4.31
C GLN A 24 -7.67 8.22 -3.97
N ILE A 25 -7.93 7.18 -3.17
CA ILE A 25 -6.93 6.16 -2.85
C ILE A 25 -6.80 5.19 -4.02
N ILE A 26 -5.59 5.06 -4.55
CA ILE A 26 -5.21 4.11 -5.61
C ILE A 26 -4.82 2.76 -5.01
N ALA A 27 -4.04 2.78 -3.93
CA ALA A 27 -3.55 1.58 -3.24
C ALA A 27 -3.30 1.87 -1.76
N THR A 28 -3.37 0.83 -0.93
CA THR A 28 -3.07 0.87 0.50
C THR A 28 -2.45 -0.46 0.93
N ASP A 29 -1.76 -0.47 2.06
CA ASP A 29 -1.21 -1.68 2.71
C ASP A 29 -2.26 -2.73 3.16
N GLY A 30 -3.53 -2.59 2.78
CA GLY A 30 -4.61 -3.50 3.15
C GLY A 30 -4.88 -3.61 4.65
N GLY A 31 -4.36 -2.69 5.47
CA GLY A 31 -4.46 -2.77 6.92
C GLY A 31 -3.44 -3.71 7.59
N GLN A 32 -2.41 -4.18 6.87
CA GLN A 32 -1.33 -5.01 7.42
C GLN A 32 -0.65 -4.36 8.64
N GLY A 33 -0.25 -3.08 8.52
CA GLY A 33 0.43 -2.35 9.58
C GLY A 33 1.87 -2.82 9.87
N TYR A 34 2.84 -1.90 9.77
CA TYR A 34 4.27 -2.13 9.99
C TYR A 34 4.70 -1.68 11.38
N SER A 35 5.67 -2.38 11.98
CA SER A 35 6.19 -2.02 13.30
C SER A 35 7.04 -0.74 13.30
N ASN A 36 7.52 -0.30 12.13
CA ASN A 36 8.33 0.91 11.99
C ASN A 36 8.12 1.58 10.63
N GLU A 37 8.54 2.84 10.53
CA GLU A 37 8.40 3.68 9.33
C GLU A 37 9.20 3.13 8.14
N LYS A 38 10.41 2.63 8.40
CA LYS A 38 11.35 2.18 7.36
C LYS A 38 10.75 1.03 6.54
N ASP A 39 10.11 0.09 7.21
CA ASP A 39 9.49 -1.07 6.55
C ASP A 39 8.25 -0.65 5.74
N ALA A 40 7.42 0.25 6.29
CA ALA A 40 6.28 0.81 5.57
C ALA A 40 6.72 1.57 4.30
N ARG A 41 7.79 2.39 4.43
CA ARG A 41 8.42 3.13 3.33
C ARG A 41 8.94 2.19 2.26
N ALA A 42 9.72 1.18 2.64
CA ALA A 42 10.31 0.23 1.72
C ALA A 42 9.26 -0.55 0.94
N MET A 43 8.18 -0.99 1.61
CA MET A 43 7.10 -1.71 0.91
C MET A 43 6.32 -0.79 -0.03
N ALA A 44 6.02 0.44 0.38
CA ALA A 44 5.35 1.41 -0.49
C ALA A 44 6.19 1.68 -1.74
N ASP A 45 7.51 1.89 -1.59
CA ASP A 45 8.42 2.16 -2.70
C ASP A 45 8.57 0.95 -3.62
N ALA A 46 8.59 -0.28 -3.08
CA ALA A 46 8.62 -1.50 -3.86
C ALA A 46 7.34 -1.68 -4.71
N VAL A 47 6.16 -1.47 -4.12
CA VAL A 47 4.88 -1.58 -4.84
C VAL A 47 4.76 -0.50 -5.91
N ILE A 48 5.03 0.76 -5.56
CA ILE A 48 4.93 1.91 -6.48
C ILE A 48 5.98 1.83 -7.59
N GLY A 49 7.18 1.37 -7.26
CA GLY A 49 8.28 1.16 -8.22
C GLY A 49 8.10 -0.07 -9.11
N GLY A 50 7.06 -0.88 -8.89
CA GLY A 50 6.77 -2.04 -9.71
C GLY A 50 7.68 -3.25 -9.44
N ALA A 51 8.26 -3.37 -8.25
CA ALA A 51 9.11 -4.49 -7.86
C ALA A 51 8.41 -5.86 -8.01
N TYR A 52 7.07 -5.87 -7.96
CA TYR A 52 6.23 -7.06 -8.08
C TYR A 52 5.46 -7.15 -9.42
N ARG A 53 5.90 -6.42 -10.47
CA ARG A 53 5.20 -6.40 -11.77
C ARG A 53 5.02 -7.78 -12.43
N ASP A 54 5.91 -8.71 -12.11
CA ASP A 54 5.95 -10.07 -12.65
C ASP A 54 5.36 -11.13 -11.70
N ALA A 55 4.70 -10.70 -10.61
CA ALA A 55 4.03 -11.61 -9.69
C ALA A 55 2.94 -12.44 -10.41
N ASP A 56 2.71 -13.67 -9.93
CA ASP A 56 1.64 -14.53 -10.43
C ASP A 56 0.27 -13.86 -10.27
N LYS A 57 -0.54 -13.87 -11.33
CA LYS A 57 -1.80 -13.12 -11.41
C LYS A 57 -2.97 -14.09 -11.25
N ARG A 58 -3.63 -14.05 -10.09
CA ARG A 58 -4.78 -14.90 -9.77
C ARG A 58 -6.05 -14.08 -9.54
N ILE A 59 -7.17 -14.57 -10.06
CA ILE A 59 -8.50 -13.99 -9.84
C ILE A 59 -9.28 -14.91 -8.91
N ILE A 60 -9.68 -14.40 -7.75
CA ILE A 60 -10.57 -15.10 -6.80
C ILE A 60 -11.98 -14.50 -6.99
N ARG A 61 -12.98 -15.35 -7.25
CA ARG A 61 -14.40 -14.96 -7.33
C ARG A 61 -15.14 -15.58 -6.15
N PRO A 62 -16.05 -14.87 -5.47
CA PRO A 62 -16.90 -15.47 -4.46
C PRO A 62 -17.71 -16.62 -5.07
N THR A 63 -17.71 -17.78 -4.44
CA THR A 63 -18.66 -18.85 -4.78
C THR A 63 -19.98 -18.50 -4.10
N THR A 64 -21.07 -18.49 -4.88
CA THR A 64 -22.45 -18.33 -4.37
C THR A 64 -22.82 -19.49 -3.44
#